data_AF-A0A2V5YIF3-F1
#
_entry.id   AF-A0A2V5YIF3-F1
#
_cell.length_a   1.000
_cell.length_b   1.000
_cell.length_c   1.000
_cell.angle_alpha   90.00
_cell.angle_beta   90.00
_cell.angle_gamma   90.00
#
_symmetry.space_group_name_H-M   'P 1'
#
loop_
_entity.id
_entity.type
_entity.pdbx_description
1 polymer ?
#
loop_
_entity_poly.entity_id
_entity_poly.type
_entity_poly.pdbx_seq_one_letter_code
_entity_poly.pdbx_strand_id
1 'polypeptide(L)'
;MIRERAASFRVVVAERAKSAGTMMALGADSILMGPTSELGPIDPQVLTYNSAGQPIWRPAQSYLDGLEQIRKSVAEEIKNTGNPQLNPTYYPLLSQLDPALLDWCAKALNRAAEFAEKWLSRHMLKEQPDVAKQVAQRLVDARKYQSHGMVINWKDAEELGLKIVRLKEEELFWQKIWRLYLAYDVKCRGAQIAKLFEGRKVSVGAS
;
A
#
# COMPACT_ATOMS: atom_id res chain seq x y z
N MET A 1 1.64 4.77 -21.44
CA MET A 1 1.86 3.80 -20.32
C MET A 1 1.86 2.35 -20.83
N ILE A 2 2.39 1.35 -20.11
CA ILE A 2 2.44 -0.08 -20.56
C ILE A 2 1.11 -0.57 -21.17
N ARG A 3 -0.01 -0.12 -20.59
CA ARG A 3 -1.38 -0.39 -21.04
C ARG A 3 -1.72 0.09 -22.46
N GLU A 4 -1.09 1.14 -22.96
CA GLU A 4 -1.30 1.62 -24.34
C GLU A 4 -0.56 0.76 -25.37
N ARG A 5 0.34 -0.12 -24.93
CA ARG A 5 1.21 -0.91 -25.80
C ARG A 5 0.89 -2.41 -25.77
N ALA A 6 -0.10 -2.83 -25.00
CA ALA A 6 -0.46 -4.23 -24.84
C ALA A 6 -1.97 -4.41 -24.70
N ALA A 7 -2.53 -5.35 -25.45
CA ALA A 7 -3.96 -5.72 -25.36
C ALA A 7 -4.32 -6.40 -24.03
N SER A 8 -3.33 -7.04 -23.38
CA SER A 8 -3.46 -7.58 -22.04
C SER A 8 -2.21 -7.29 -21.22
N PHE A 9 -2.41 -7.01 -19.94
CA PHE A 9 -1.35 -6.77 -18.97
C PHE A 9 -1.63 -7.56 -17.70
N ARG A 10 -0.69 -8.43 -17.34
CA ARG A 10 -0.75 -9.27 -16.14
C ARG A 10 0.49 -9.01 -15.30
N VAL A 11 0.32 -9.03 -13.98
CA VAL A 11 1.43 -8.86 -13.04
C VAL A 11 1.66 -10.17 -12.31
N VAL A 12 2.92 -10.62 -12.25
CA VAL A 12 3.32 -11.78 -11.45
C VAL A 12 4.04 -11.26 -10.21
N VAL A 13 3.55 -11.62 -9.03
CA VAL A 13 4.22 -11.28 -7.77
C VAL A 13 5.01 -12.51 -7.33
N ALA A 14 6.35 -12.47 -7.39
CA ALA A 14 7.17 -13.61 -7.00
C ALA A 14 7.31 -13.73 -5.46
N GLU A 15 7.70 -12.63 -4.81
CA GLU A 15 7.81 -12.57 -3.35
C GLU A 15 6.89 -11.47 -2.83
N ARG A 16 7.23 -10.21 -3.02
CA ARG A 16 6.47 -9.09 -2.43
C ARG A 16 6.24 -7.95 -3.43
N ALA A 17 5.04 -7.38 -3.40
CA ALA A 17 4.72 -6.10 -4.00
C ALA A 17 4.02 -5.22 -2.96
N LYS A 18 4.61 -4.06 -2.65
CA LYS A 18 4.12 -3.14 -1.61
C LYS A 18 4.06 -1.72 -2.20
N SER A 19 3.20 -0.86 -1.66
CA SER A 19 3.09 0.54 -2.08
C SER A 19 2.92 0.67 -3.61
N ALA A 20 3.86 1.32 -4.30
CA ALA A 20 3.84 1.47 -5.76
C ALA A 20 3.77 0.12 -6.51
N GLY A 21 4.37 -0.95 -5.97
CA GLY A 21 4.29 -2.30 -6.56
C GLY A 21 2.87 -2.85 -6.55
N THR A 22 2.16 -2.71 -5.42
CA THR A 22 0.73 -3.06 -5.33
C THR A 22 -0.06 -2.22 -6.32
N MET A 23 0.18 -0.91 -6.37
CA MET A 23 -0.53 -0.01 -7.29
C MET A 23 -0.39 -0.43 -8.76
N MET A 24 0.82 -0.85 -9.17
CA MET A 24 1.05 -1.41 -10.51
C MET A 24 0.24 -2.70 -10.74
N ALA A 25 0.14 -3.57 -9.73
CA ALA A 25 -0.62 -4.81 -9.79
C ALA A 25 -2.13 -4.56 -9.92
N LEU A 26 -2.69 -3.56 -9.22
CA LEU A 26 -4.10 -3.16 -9.34
C LEU A 26 -4.46 -2.66 -10.75
N GLY A 27 -3.48 -2.11 -11.46
CA GLY A 27 -3.60 -1.73 -12.86
C GLY A 27 -3.59 -2.89 -13.84
N ALA A 28 -3.43 -4.15 -13.41
CA ALA A 28 -3.40 -5.34 -14.26
C ALA A 28 -4.80 -5.93 -14.53
N ASP A 29 -4.89 -6.85 -15.50
CA ASP A 29 -6.12 -7.61 -15.79
C ASP A 29 -6.33 -8.69 -14.74
N SER A 30 -5.22 -9.27 -14.28
CA SER A 30 -5.13 -10.23 -13.19
C SER A 30 -3.75 -10.19 -12.57
N ILE A 31 -3.66 -10.68 -11.33
CA ILE A 31 -2.42 -10.83 -10.58
C ILE A 31 -2.15 -12.32 -10.42
N LEU A 32 -0.98 -12.78 -10.86
CA LEU A 32 -0.52 -14.14 -10.65
C LEU A 32 0.25 -14.19 -9.33
N MET A 33 -0.18 -15.07 -8.43
CA MET A 33 0.39 -15.22 -7.10
C MET A 33 0.69 -16.69 -6.83
N GLY A 34 1.93 -16.98 -6.43
CA GLY A 34 2.35 -18.28 -5.92
C GLY A 34 2.35 -18.34 -4.38
N PRO A 35 2.91 -19.41 -3.80
CA PRO A 35 2.85 -19.66 -2.35
C PRO A 35 3.56 -18.60 -1.49
N THR A 36 4.60 -17.96 -2.02
CA THR A 36 5.41 -16.94 -1.33
C THR A 36 4.97 -15.52 -1.62
N SER A 37 3.93 -15.34 -2.45
CA SER A 37 3.52 -14.05 -2.97
C SER A 37 2.70 -13.26 -1.96
N GLU A 38 3.06 -12.00 -1.78
CA GLU A 38 2.32 -11.07 -0.96
C GLU A 38 2.16 -9.70 -1.64
N LEU A 39 0.95 -9.18 -1.57
CA LEU A 39 0.68 -7.76 -1.73
C LEU A 39 0.80 -7.07 -0.38
N GLY A 40 0.80 -5.75 -0.38
CA GLY A 40 0.60 -4.97 0.82
C GLY A 40 -0.11 -3.67 0.55
N PRO A 41 -0.36 -2.89 1.61
CA PRO A 41 -1.18 -1.70 1.51
C PRO A 41 -0.51 -0.65 0.61
N ILE A 42 -1.34 0.30 0.18
CA ILE A 42 -0.94 1.45 -0.63
C ILE A 42 -1.06 2.75 0.18
N ASP A 43 -1.00 2.65 1.50
CA ASP A 43 -1.06 3.80 2.40
C ASP A 43 0.19 4.69 2.20
N PRO A 44 -0.01 6.01 2.02
CA PRO A 44 1.09 6.96 2.00
C PRO A 44 1.80 7.01 3.36
N GLN A 45 3.12 7.15 3.34
CA GLN A 45 3.93 7.26 4.54
C GLN A 45 4.66 8.60 4.63
N VAL A 46 4.82 9.08 5.86
CA VAL A 46 5.56 10.29 6.21
C VAL A 46 6.90 9.88 6.83
N LEU A 47 7.99 10.44 6.32
CA LEU A 47 9.30 10.31 6.95
C LEU A 47 9.39 11.29 8.12
N THR A 48 9.66 10.77 9.31
CA THR A 48 9.91 11.55 10.52
C THR A 48 11.17 11.07 11.23
N TYR A 49 11.52 11.70 12.35
CA TYR A 49 12.68 11.33 13.15
C TYR A 49 12.23 11.00 14.58
N ASN A 50 12.78 9.92 15.14
CA ASN A 50 12.57 9.62 16.55
C ASN A 50 13.43 10.51 17.46
N SER A 51 13.29 10.38 18.77
CA SER A 51 14.07 11.15 19.75
C SER A 51 15.59 10.94 19.68
N ALA A 52 16.04 9.86 19.02
CA ALA A 52 17.45 9.57 18.76
C ALA A 52 17.93 10.12 17.40
N GLY A 53 17.10 10.88 16.67
CA GLY A 53 17.43 11.44 15.36
C GLY A 53 17.40 10.41 14.22
N GLN A 54 16.87 9.20 14.45
CA GLN A 54 16.81 8.16 13.42
C GLN A 54 15.55 8.32 12.57
N PRO A 55 15.64 8.15 11.23
CA PRO A 55 14.50 8.20 10.34
C PRO A 55 13.52 7.06 10.61
N ILE A 56 12.24 7.39 10.73
CA ILE A 56 11.13 6.43 10.87
C ILE A 56 10.01 6.80 9.91
N TRP A 57 9.42 5.78 9.27
CA TRP A 57 8.26 5.95 8.41
C TRP A 57 6.98 5.72 9.21
N ARG A 58 6.03 6.65 9.10
CA ARG A 58 4.73 6.57 9.77
C ARG A 58 3.60 6.66 8.74
N PRO A 59 2.57 5.81 8.81
CA PRO A 59 1.40 5.94 7.95
C PRO A 59 0.75 7.32 8.10
N ALA A 60 0.33 7.91 6.97
CA ALA A 60 -0.41 9.16 6.97
C ALA A 60 -1.70 9.09 7.82
N GLN A 61 -2.36 7.93 7.80
CA GLN A 61 -3.57 7.66 8.59
C GLN A 61 -3.35 7.83 10.10
N SER A 62 -2.17 7.48 10.62
CA SER A 62 -1.87 7.58 12.06
C SER A 62 -1.95 9.01 12.59
N TYR A 63 -1.66 10.02 11.75
CA TYR A 63 -1.78 11.42 12.14
C TYR A 63 -3.25 11.84 12.29
N LEU A 64 -4.10 11.38 11.37
CA LEU A 64 -5.54 11.64 11.41
C LEU A 64 -6.21 10.92 12.58
N ASP A 65 -5.82 9.66 12.81
CA ASP A 65 -6.32 8.86 13.93
C ASP A 65 -5.92 9.47 15.27
N GLY A 66 -4.69 9.97 15.41
CA GLY A 66 -4.23 10.67 16.60
C GLY A 66 -5.03 11.93 16.90
N LEU A 67 -5.32 12.75 15.88
CA LEU A 67 -6.19 13.92 16.04
C LEU A 67 -7.61 13.52 16.44
N GLU A 68 -8.18 12.49 15.81
CA GLU A 68 -9.52 12.02 16.11
C GLU A 68 -9.62 11.44 17.53
N GLN A 69 -8.58 10.76 18.01
CA GLN A 69 -8.52 10.27 19.38
C GLN A 69 -8.53 11.43 20.39
N ILE A 70 -7.76 12.50 20.14
CA ILE A 70 -7.80 13.71 20.99
C ILE A 70 -9.20 14.31 20.99
N ARG A 71 -9.85 14.44 19.82
CA ARG A 71 -11.22 14.97 19.72
C ARG A 71 -12.22 14.15 20.54
N LYS A 72 -12.12 12.82 20.48
CA LYS A 72 -12.99 11.91 21.25
C LYS A 72 -12.78 12.06 22.75
N SER A 73 -11.53 12.06 23.22
CA SER A 73 -11.21 12.22 24.64
C SER A 73 -11.71 13.57 25.19
N VAL A 74 -11.54 14.65 24.42
CA VAL A 74 -12.08 15.97 24.78
C VAL A 74 -13.60 15.96 24.85
N ALA A 75 -14.29 15.35 23.87
CA ALA A 75 -15.75 15.27 23.86
C ALA A 75 -16.30 14.45 25.05
N GLU A 76 -15.64 13.35 25.40
CA GLU A 76 -15.99 12.53 26.57
C GLU A 76 -15.76 13.30 27.88
N GLU A 77 -14.67 14.03 28.00
CA GLU A 77 -14.37 14.85 29.19
C GLU A 77 -15.41 15.96 29.38
N ILE A 78 -15.79 16.67 28.30
CA ILE A 78 -16.86 17.69 28.34
C ILE A 78 -18.18 17.05 28.77
N LYS A 79 -18.51 15.87 28.24
CA LYS A 79 -19.73 15.15 28.61
C LYS A 79 -19.75 14.73 30.09
N ASN A 80 -18.60 14.30 30.62
CA ASN A 80 -18.51 13.80 32.00
C ASN A 80 -18.42 14.92 33.04
N THR A 81 -17.75 16.03 32.71
CA THR A 81 -17.52 17.15 33.65
C THR A 81 -18.52 18.29 33.50
N GLY A 82 -19.20 18.38 32.35
CA GLY A 82 -20.02 19.53 31.97
C GLY A 82 -19.21 20.80 31.67
N ASN A 83 -17.88 20.74 31.73
CA ASN A 83 -17.01 21.88 31.48
C ASN A 83 -16.62 21.93 30.00
N PRO A 84 -16.98 22.99 29.26
CA PRO A 84 -16.61 23.13 27.84
C PRO A 84 -15.14 23.54 27.64
N GLN A 85 -14.40 23.86 28.70
CA GLN A 85 -13.00 24.26 28.59
C GLN A 85 -12.09 23.05 28.31
N LEU A 86 -11.13 23.26 27.41
CA LEU A 86 -10.13 22.26 27.09
C LEU A 86 -9.17 22.05 28.26
N ASN A 87 -8.94 20.80 28.65
CA ASN A 87 -7.97 20.46 29.67
C ASN A 87 -6.56 20.95 29.27
N PRO A 88 -5.86 21.72 30.14
CA PRO A 88 -4.53 22.26 29.81
C PRO A 88 -3.48 21.21 29.43
N THR A 89 -3.67 19.95 29.84
CA THR A 89 -2.80 18.83 29.47
C THR A 89 -2.76 18.55 27.96
N TYR A 90 -3.76 18.98 27.18
CA TYR A 90 -3.75 18.82 25.72
C TYR A 90 -2.94 19.90 24.99
N TYR A 91 -2.67 21.06 25.59
CA TYR A 91 -1.96 22.16 24.90
C TYR A 91 -0.59 21.77 24.34
N PRO A 92 0.28 21.02 25.07
CA PRO A 92 1.56 20.58 24.53
C PRO A 92 1.41 19.67 23.30
N LEU A 93 0.39 18.80 23.28
CA LEU A 93 0.10 17.91 22.15
C LEU A 93 -0.39 18.70 20.93
N LEU A 94 -1.33 19.62 21.13
CA LEU A 94 -1.88 20.45 20.06
C LEU A 94 -0.85 21.39 19.46
N SER A 95 0.10 21.86 20.27
CA SER A 95 1.20 22.72 19.79
C SER A 95 2.17 22.00 18.84
N GLN A 96 2.20 20.66 18.89
CA GLN A 96 3.02 19.84 17.98
C GLN A 96 2.28 19.44 16.70
N LEU A 97 0.97 19.71 16.61
CA LEU A 97 0.21 19.41 15.41
C LEU A 97 0.50 20.45 14.32
N ASP A 98 0.89 19.94 13.15
CA ASP A 98 1.01 20.74 11.94
C ASP A 98 -0.28 20.58 11.10
N PRO A 99 -1.13 21.62 10.98
CA PRO A 99 -2.33 21.55 10.15
C PRO A 99 -2.04 21.27 8.68
N ALA A 100 -0.93 21.73 8.13
CA ALA A 100 -0.55 21.49 6.75
C ALA A 100 -0.18 20.01 6.53
N LEU A 101 0.50 19.39 7.51
CA LEU A 101 0.79 17.96 7.49
C LEU A 101 -0.50 17.13 7.55
N LEU A 102 -1.46 17.50 8.40
CA LEU A 102 -2.75 16.81 8.51
C LEU A 102 -3.55 16.87 7.20
N ASP A 103 -3.63 18.06 6.59
CA ASP A 103 -4.26 18.25 5.28
C ASP A 103 -3.55 17.43 4.19
N TRP A 104 -2.22 17.43 4.19
CA TRP A 104 -1.43 16.60 3.29
C TRP A 104 -1.74 15.11 3.47
N CYS A 105 -1.79 14.60 4.71
CA CYS A 105 -2.11 13.22 5.02
C CYS A 105 -3.49 12.83 4.47
N ALA A 106 -4.51 13.65 4.72
CA ALA A 106 -5.86 13.43 4.21
C ALA A 106 -5.91 13.41 2.68
N LYS A 107 -5.27 14.39 2.03
CA LYS A 107 -5.19 14.45 0.56
C LYS A 107 -4.41 13.29 -0.03
N ALA A 108 -3.33 12.85 0.62
CA ALA A 108 -2.52 11.74 0.15
C ALA A 108 -3.31 10.41 0.19
N LEU A 109 -4.03 10.14 1.28
CA LEU A 109 -4.89 8.97 1.41
C LEU A 109 -6.00 8.97 0.35
N ASN A 110 -6.69 10.11 0.17
CA ASN A 110 -7.73 10.24 -0.84
C ASN A 110 -7.20 10.01 -2.25
N ARG A 111 -6.05 10.61 -2.60
CA ARG A 111 -5.41 10.41 -3.91
C ARG A 111 -5.01 8.96 -4.14
N ALA A 112 -4.48 8.28 -3.12
CA ALA A 112 -4.11 6.86 -3.23
C ALA A 112 -5.35 6.00 -3.52
N ALA A 113 -6.46 6.25 -2.81
CA ALA A 113 -7.73 5.55 -3.01
C ALA A 113 -8.32 5.83 -4.40
N GLU A 114 -8.42 7.10 -4.80
CA GLU A 114 -8.92 7.51 -6.12
C GLU A 114 -8.10 6.89 -7.25
N PHE A 115 -6.77 6.85 -7.10
CA PHE A 115 -5.90 6.27 -8.12
C PHE A 115 -6.09 4.75 -8.22
N ALA A 116 -6.16 4.04 -7.08
CA ALA A 116 -6.44 2.61 -7.06
C ALA A 116 -7.83 2.28 -7.65
N GLU A 117 -8.86 3.02 -7.23
CA GLU A 117 -10.23 2.87 -7.75
C GLU A 117 -10.27 3.07 -9.26
N LYS A 118 -9.66 4.15 -9.75
CA LYS A 118 -9.59 4.47 -11.17
C LYS A 118 -8.99 3.31 -11.99
N TRP A 119 -7.91 2.70 -11.52
CA TRP A 119 -7.25 1.62 -12.27
C TRP A 119 -8.00 0.31 -12.18
N LEU A 120 -8.52 -0.04 -11.00
CA LEU A 120 -9.36 -1.22 -10.81
C LEU A 120 -10.62 -1.15 -11.68
N SER A 121 -11.35 -0.04 -11.63
CA SER A 121 -12.57 0.20 -12.41
C SER A 121 -12.34 0.30 -13.91
N ARG A 122 -11.11 0.56 -14.37
CA ARG A 122 -10.78 0.57 -15.81
C ARG A 122 -10.34 -0.79 -16.33
N HIS A 123 -9.84 -1.67 -15.46
CA HIS A 123 -9.18 -2.89 -15.86
C HIS A 123 -9.73 -4.11 -15.12
N MET A 124 -9.06 -4.53 -14.05
CA MET A 124 -9.35 -5.76 -13.32
C MET A 124 -10.84 -5.92 -13.00
N LEU A 125 -11.49 -4.84 -12.55
CA LEU A 125 -12.87 -4.79 -12.06
C LEU A 125 -13.75 -3.86 -12.91
N LYS A 126 -13.50 -3.79 -14.22
CA LYS A 126 -14.25 -2.95 -15.17
C LYS A 126 -15.77 -3.15 -15.16
N GLU A 127 -16.24 -4.34 -14.79
CA GLU A 127 -17.66 -4.70 -14.70
C GLU A 127 -18.23 -4.55 -13.28
N GLN A 128 -17.38 -4.20 -12.30
CA GLN A 128 -17.74 -4.15 -10.87
C GLN A 128 -17.15 -2.89 -10.21
N PRO A 129 -17.55 -1.67 -10.64
CA PRO A 129 -16.99 -0.41 -10.14
C PRO A 129 -17.22 -0.22 -8.62
N ASP A 130 -18.33 -0.71 -8.07
CA ASP A 130 -18.58 -0.63 -6.63
C ASP A 130 -17.59 -1.49 -5.82
N VAL A 131 -17.24 -2.67 -6.34
CA VAL A 131 -16.22 -3.54 -5.74
C VAL A 131 -14.85 -2.88 -5.85
N ALA A 132 -14.53 -2.26 -6.99
CA ALA A 132 -13.28 -1.53 -7.17
C ALA A 132 -13.10 -0.40 -6.16
N LYS A 133 -14.16 0.38 -5.90
CA LYS A 133 -14.15 1.43 -4.87
C LYS A 133 -13.93 0.86 -3.47
N GLN A 134 -14.64 -0.22 -3.11
CA GLN A 134 -14.47 -0.87 -1.81
C GLN A 134 -13.06 -1.43 -1.62
N VAL A 135 -12.52 -2.09 -2.64
CA VAL A 135 -11.14 -2.62 -2.64
C VAL A 135 -10.14 -1.49 -2.44
N ALA A 136 -10.26 -0.40 -3.20
CA ALA A 136 -9.37 0.75 -3.12
C ALA A 136 -9.37 1.38 -1.72
N GLN A 137 -10.56 1.58 -1.13
CA GLN A 137 -10.70 2.10 0.23
C GLN A 137 -10.07 1.17 1.27
N ARG A 138 -10.30 -0.16 1.14
CA ARG A 138 -9.68 -1.14 2.04
C ARG A 138 -8.17 -1.07 1.95
N LEU A 139 -7.58 -1.09 0.76
CA LEU A 139 -6.12 -1.13 0.57
C LEU A 139 -5.37 0.12 1.08
N VAL A 140 -6.08 1.24 1.28
CA VAL A 140 -5.53 2.48 1.85
C VAL A 140 -5.76 2.57 3.37
N ASP A 141 -6.71 1.80 3.93
CA ASP A 141 -7.09 1.90 5.35
C ASP A 141 -6.08 1.19 6.27
N ALA A 142 -5.09 1.96 6.75
CA ALA A 142 -4.10 1.49 7.70
C ALA A 142 -4.68 1.04 9.07
N ARG A 143 -5.94 1.33 9.40
CA ARG A 143 -6.56 0.86 10.66
C ARG A 143 -6.88 -0.63 10.62
N LYS A 144 -7.20 -1.15 9.43
CA LYS A 144 -7.39 -2.59 9.20
C LYS A 144 -6.05 -3.32 9.05
N TYR A 145 -5.00 -2.59 8.69
CA TYR A 145 -3.66 -3.11 8.48
C TYR A 145 -2.68 -2.44 9.46
N GLN A 146 -2.70 -2.91 10.72
CA GLN A 146 -2.00 -2.34 11.88
C GLN A 146 -0.46 -2.19 11.72
N SER A 147 0.12 -2.64 10.60
CA SER A 147 1.48 -2.31 10.20
C SER A 147 1.65 -2.34 8.66
N HIS A 148 2.58 -1.55 8.14
CA HIS A 148 2.98 -1.58 6.71
C HIS A 148 3.61 -2.93 6.29
N GLY A 149 3.92 -3.80 7.27
CA GLY A 149 4.36 -5.18 7.08
C GLY A 149 3.22 -6.19 6.92
N MET A 150 1.97 -5.75 6.87
CA MET A 150 0.84 -6.66 6.63
C MET A 150 0.96 -7.34 5.27
N VAL A 151 0.77 -8.66 5.33
CA VAL A 151 0.79 -9.57 4.21
C VAL A 151 -0.64 -9.69 3.70
N ILE A 152 -0.86 -9.32 2.43
CA ILE A 152 -2.09 -9.67 1.71
C ILE A 152 -1.70 -10.83 0.81
N ASN A 153 -1.95 -12.06 1.28
CA ASN A 153 -1.66 -13.25 0.49
C ASN A 153 -2.74 -13.44 -0.60
N TRP A 154 -2.62 -14.50 -1.39
CA TRP A 154 -3.57 -14.76 -2.48
C TRP A 154 -5.02 -14.95 -2.00
N LYS A 155 -5.26 -15.55 -0.82
CA LYS A 155 -6.61 -15.71 -0.25
C LYS A 155 -7.18 -14.37 0.15
N ASP A 156 -6.40 -13.57 0.89
CA ASP A 156 -6.83 -12.24 1.33
C ASP A 156 -7.13 -11.35 0.12
N ALA A 157 -6.33 -11.47 -0.94
CA ALA A 157 -6.52 -10.75 -2.19
C ALA A 157 -7.80 -11.18 -2.93
N GLU A 158 -8.10 -12.48 -2.99
CA GLU A 158 -9.37 -13.00 -3.52
C GLU A 158 -10.58 -12.52 -2.69
N GLU A 159 -10.48 -12.59 -1.35
CA GLU A 159 -11.53 -12.11 -0.43
C GLU A 159 -11.75 -10.60 -0.50
N LEU A 160 -10.71 -9.83 -0.83
CA LEU A 160 -10.86 -8.42 -1.14
C LEU A 160 -11.67 -8.19 -2.42
N GLY A 161 -11.66 -9.14 -3.36
CA GLY A 161 -12.32 -9.06 -4.66
C GLY A 161 -11.35 -8.86 -5.84
N LEU A 162 -10.04 -9.05 -5.64
CA LEU A 162 -9.06 -8.98 -6.72
C LEU A 162 -9.10 -10.25 -7.59
N LYS A 163 -8.82 -10.09 -8.89
CA LYS A 163 -8.70 -11.23 -9.82
C LYS A 163 -7.34 -11.88 -9.69
N ILE A 164 -7.27 -12.94 -8.89
CA ILE A 164 -6.05 -13.69 -8.65
C ILE A 164 -6.02 -14.95 -9.52
N VAL A 165 -4.86 -15.22 -10.10
CA VAL A 165 -4.53 -16.49 -10.72
C VAL A 165 -3.52 -17.17 -9.81
N ARG A 166 -3.99 -18.16 -9.06
CA ARG A 166 -3.16 -18.91 -8.13
C ARG A 166 -2.22 -19.84 -8.89
N LEU A 167 -0.93 -19.72 -8.60
CA LEU A 167 0.12 -20.63 -9.07
C LEU A 167 0.51 -21.57 -7.94
N LYS A 168 0.65 -22.85 -8.25
CA LYS A 168 1.13 -23.88 -7.31
C LYS A 168 2.64 -24.08 -7.44
N GLU A 169 3.25 -24.64 -6.39
CA GLU A 169 4.69 -24.86 -6.33
C GLU A 169 5.18 -25.84 -7.42
N GLU A 170 4.35 -26.81 -7.77
CA GLU A 170 4.66 -27.85 -8.75
C GLU A 170 4.55 -27.36 -10.20
N GLU A 171 3.97 -26.17 -10.43
CA GLU A 171 3.82 -25.62 -11.76
C GLU A 171 5.16 -25.14 -12.32
N LEU A 172 5.54 -25.69 -13.48
CA LEU A 172 6.80 -25.35 -14.15
C LEU A 172 6.94 -23.84 -14.42
N PHE A 173 5.83 -23.15 -14.69
CA PHE A 173 5.84 -21.70 -14.87
C PHE A 173 6.28 -20.98 -13.59
N TRP A 174 5.71 -21.35 -12.45
CA TRP A 174 6.07 -20.78 -11.16
C TRP A 174 7.51 -21.08 -10.78
N GLN A 175 7.96 -22.33 -10.94
CA GLN A 175 9.35 -22.72 -10.66
C GLN A 175 10.37 -21.89 -11.46
N LYS A 176 10.05 -21.59 -12.73
CA LYS A 176 10.89 -20.72 -13.57
C LYS A 176 10.89 -19.27 -13.08
N ILE A 177 9.72 -18.72 -12.72
CA ILE A 177 9.63 -17.36 -12.16
C ILE A 177 10.40 -17.25 -10.85
N TRP A 178 10.23 -18.23 -9.95
CA TRP A 178 10.91 -18.23 -8.66
C TRP A 178 12.43 -18.35 -8.79
N ARG A 179 12.90 -19.23 -9.67
CA ARG A 179 14.35 -19.34 -9.97
C ARG A 179 14.91 -18.05 -10.55
N LEU A 180 14.18 -17.40 -11.47
CA LEU A 180 14.57 -16.11 -12.04
C LEU A 180 14.62 -15.02 -10.96
N TYR A 181 13.61 -14.98 -10.10
CA TYR A 181 13.54 -14.06 -8.97
C TYR A 181 14.75 -14.21 -8.05
N LEU A 182 15.07 -15.43 -7.61
CA LEU A 182 16.22 -15.70 -6.74
C LEU A 182 17.55 -15.30 -7.40
N ALA A 183 17.71 -15.58 -8.70
CA ALA A 183 18.90 -15.17 -9.44
C ALA A 183 19.04 -13.65 -9.48
N TYR A 184 17.94 -12.91 -9.65
CA TYR A 184 17.95 -11.45 -9.58
C TYR A 184 18.15 -10.90 -8.18
N ASP A 185 17.53 -11.47 -7.16
CA ASP A 185 17.69 -11.02 -5.78
C ASP A 185 19.17 -11.07 -5.35
N VAL A 186 19.86 -12.19 -5.63
CA VAL A 186 21.30 -12.33 -5.37
C VAL A 186 22.11 -11.28 -6.14
N LYS A 187 21.84 -11.12 -7.44
CA LYS A 187 22.59 -10.19 -8.30
C LYS A 187 22.36 -8.73 -7.90
N CYS A 188 21.10 -8.33 -7.68
CA CYS A 188 20.72 -6.96 -7.36
C CYS A 188 21.27 -6.54 -5.99
N ARG A 189 21.25 -7.43 -4.99
CA ARG A 189 21.87 -7.17 -3.68
C ARG A 189 23.38 -7.03 -3.78
N GLY A 190 24.04 -7.92 -4.52
CA GLY A 190 25.49 -7.87 -4.70
C GLY A 190 25.97 -6.65 -5.48
N ALA A 191 25.19 -6.18 -6.46
CA ALA A 191 25.56 -5.08 -7.37
C ALA A 191 24.87 -3.74 -7.06
N GLN A 192 24.11 -3.64 -5.96
CA GLN A 192 23.34 -2.44 -5.58
C GLN A 192 22.43 -1.91 -6.72
N ILE A 193 21.77 -2.81 -7.43
CA ILE A 193 20.82 -2.47 -8.49
C ILE A 193 19.43 -2.32 -7.87
N ALA A 194 18.84 -1.13 -7.95
CA ALA A 194 17.51 -0.86 -7.40
C ALA A 194 16.39 -1.33 -8.33
N LYS A 195 16.59 -1.26 -9.65
CA LYS A 195 15.59 -1.61 -10.67
C LYS A 195 16.23 -2.36 -11.82
N LEU A 196 15.53 -3.38 -12.33
CA LEU A 196 15.97 -4.14 -13.49
C LEU A 196 14.84 -4.22 -14.52
N PHE A 197 15.18 -3.91 -15.77
CA PHE A 197 14.27 -3.95 -16.91
C PHE A 197 14.75 -5.02 -17.88
N GLU A 198 13.90 -6.02 -18.12
CA GLU A 198 14.22 -7.15 -19.00
C GLU A 198 13.40 -7.06 -20.29
N GLY A 199 14.08 -7.12 -21.43
CA GLY A 199 13.48 -7.27 -22.75
C GLY A 199 13.97 -8.53 -23.44
N ARG A 200 13.44 -8.84 -24.64
CA ARG A 200 13.82 -10.04 -25.40
C ARG A 200 15.33 -10.17 -25.68
N LYS A 201 16.04 -9.05 -25.76
CA LYS A 201 17.46 -9.00 -26.17
C LYS A 201 18.38 -8.27 -25.18
N VAL A 202 17.83 -7.54 -24.21
CA VAL A 202 18.59 -6.60 -23.38
C VAL A 202 18.05 -6.63 -21.96
N SER A 203 18.98 -6.67 -21.00
CA SER A 203 18.74 -6.46 -19.57
C SER A 203 19.39 -5.14 -19.17
N VAL A 204 18.62 -4.23 -18.58
CA VAL A 204 19.14 -2.93 -18.10
C VAL A 204 18.94 -2.83 -16.59
N GLY A 205 20.03 -2.64 -15.85
CA GLY A 205 20.00 -2.30 -14.44
C GLY A 205 20.06 -0.79 -14.24
N ALA A 206 19.30 -0.28 -13.27
CA ALA A 206 19.39 1.09 -12.79
C ALA A 206 19.58 1.08 -11.28
N SER A 207 20.53 1.88 -10.81
CA SER A 207 20.79 2.16 -9.39
C SER A 207 19.91 3.29 -8.89
#